data_AF-A0A9P0JFW7-F1
#
_entry.id   AF-A0A9P0JFW7-F1
#
_cell.length_a   1.000
_cell.length_b   1.000
_cell.length_c   1.000
_cell.angle_alpha   90.00
_cell.angle_beta   90.00
_cell.angle_gamma   90.00
#
_symmetry.space_group_name_H-M   'P 1'
#
loop_
_entity.id
_entity.type
_entity.pdbx_description
1 polymer ?
#
loop_
_entity_poly.entity_id
_entity_poly.type
_entity_poly.pdbx_seq_one_letter_code
_entity_poly.pdbx_strand_id
1 'polypeptide(L)'
;MNNPGSFADEFRKVKESEHYETINSVGKHNNVSESTTNQPSTSGAKQSPVKPASFSGVLVNNKQRGNPLLKSIVNVPWEYSDDILPDYVMGRTTCALFLSLRYHMLKPDYIYNRVKSLGKLYELRILLLQIDVKEPHTALKQLTKMCLVAELTLMLAWTSEEAGKLIETYKIFENKPPDLIMEKAEADDYSKVANALTTIRAVNKTDAALLLSTFGSLENICKASLTTLALCPGFAQHKATQLYNTLHKPFLKQKTKEEDSQLNK
;
A
#
# COMPACT_ATOMS: atom_id res chain seq x y z
N MET A 1 -0.02 45.15 27.50
CA MET A 1 0.67 44.73 26.27
C MET A 1 1.66 43.63 26.65
N ASN A 2 1.26 42.36 26.56
CA ASN A 2 2.16 41.23 26.82
C ASN A 2 2.34 40.47 25.51
N ASN A 3 3.57 40.54 24.97
CA ASN A 3 3.97 39.83 23.76
C ASN A 3 4.18 38.35 24.12
N PRO A 4 3.51 37.38 23.46
CA PRO A 4 3.82 35.97 23.68
C PRO A 4 5.24 35.70 23.15
N GLY A 5 6.07 35.08 23.98
CA GLY A 5 7.47 34.76 23.65
C GLY A 5 7.58 33.93 22.36
N SER A 6 8.69 34.08 21.66
CA SER A 6 8.96 33.37 20.41
C SER A 6 8.96 31.86 20.64
N PHE A 7 8.40 31.09 19.71
CA PHE A 7 8.41 29.62 19.70
C PHE A 7 9.81 29.03 19.95
N ALA A 8 10.86 29.73 19.51
CA ALA A 8 12.25 29.34 19.75
C ALA A 8 12.61 29.28 21.25
N ASP A 9 12.06 30.18 22.06
CA ASP A 9 12.33 30.25 23.50
C ASP A 9 11.58 29.15 24.28
N GLU A 10 10.35 28.82 23.85
CA GLU A 10 9.62 27.68 24.39
C GLU A 10 10.32 26.35 24.06
N PHE A 11 10.82 26.19 22.84
CA PHE A 11 11.51 24.98 22.43
C PHE A 11 12.86 24.79 23.16
N ARG A 12 13.51 25.89 23.54
CA ARG A 12 14.74 25.88 24.33
C ARG A 12 14.50 25.39 25.76
N LYS A 13 13.41 25.84 26.39
CA LYS A 13 12.97 25.35 27.71
C LYS A 13 12.66 23.85 27.71
N VAL A 14 12.09 23.33 26.62
CA VAL A 14 11.83 21.88 26.48
C VAL A 14 13.13 21.09 26.42
N LYS A 15 14.16 21.58 25.71
CA LYS A 15 15.47 20.91 25.64
C LYS A 15 16.22 20.89 26.97
N GLU A 16 16.03 21.91 27.80
CA GLU A 16 16.65 22.01 29.13
C GLU A 16 15.89 21.23 30.21
N SER A 17 14.72 20.65 29.88
CA SER A 17 13.95 19.84 30.81
C SER A 17 14.55 18.44 31.00
N GLU A 18 14.54 17.94 32.24
CA GLU A 18 15.00 16.59 32.62
C GLU A 18 14.33 15.47 31.79
N HIS A 19 13.13 15.74 31.29
CA HIS A 19 12.38 14.80 30.46
C HIS A 19 13.01 14.62 29.07
N TYR A 20 13.62 15.66 28.49
CA TYR A 20 14.31 15.61 27.20
C TYR A 20 15.65 14.86 27.28
N GLU A 21 16.35 14.96 28.42
CA GLU A 21 17.59 14.19 28.65
C GLU A 21 17.31 12.69 28.84
N THR A 22 16.22 12.34 29.54
CA THR A 22 15.82 10.94 29.79
C THR A 22 15.52 10.17 28.50
N ILE A 23 14.91 10.83 27.51
CA ILE A 23 14.61 10.20 26.21
C ILE A 23 15.89 9.97 25.39
N ASN A 24 16.86 10.88 25.48
CA ASN A 24 18.10 10.81 24.71
C ASN A 24 19.18 9.90 25.34
N SER A 25 19.09 9.58 26.63
CA SER A 25 20.04 8.68 27.30
C SER A 25 19.80 7.20 27.00
N VAL A 26 18.65 6.82 26.44
CA VAL A 26 18.31 5.42 26.08
C VAL A 26 19.10 4.92 24.85
N GLY A 27 19.76 5.83 24.10
CA GLY A 27 20.40 5.54 22.83
C GLY A 27 21.93 5.33 22.82
N LYS A 28 22.63 5.21 23.96
CA LYS A 28 24.10 4.98 23.98
C LYS A 28 24.50 3.72 24.78
N HIS A 29 25.14 2.79 24.07
CA HIS A 29 25.61 1.43 24.44
C HIS A 29 26.53 1.32 25.67
N ASN A 30 26.62 0.10 26.27
CA ASN A 30 27.86 -0.71 26.25
C ASN A 30 27.73 -2.16 26.80
N ASN A 31 28.48 -3.04 26.13
CA ASN A 31 28.87 -4.41 26.51
C ASN A 31 29.81 -4.40 27.73
N VAL A 32 29.53 -5.21 28.77
CA VAL A 32 30.54 -5.79 29.68
C VAL A 32 30.05 -7.16 30.17
N SER A 33 30.92 -8.16 30.09
CA SER A 33 30.77 -9.51 30.64
C SER A 33 31.11 -9.54 32.13
N GLU A 34 30.30 -10.18 32.98
CA GLU A 34 30.77 -10.97 34.13
C GLU A 34 29.65 -11.78 34.81
N SER A 35 30.09 -12.79 35.55
CA SER A 35 29.41 -14.03 35.93
C SER A 35 28.82 -14.06 37.35
N THR A 36 27.85 -14.97 37.53
CA THR A 36 27.41 -15.68 38.76
C THR A 36 26.55 -14.94 39.80
N THR A 37 25.30 -15.41 40.03
CA THR A 37 24.86 -16.21 41.21
C THR A 37 23.32 -16.35 41.23
N ASN A 38 22.84 -17.56 41.52
CA ASN A 38 21.42 -17.94 41.63
C ASN A 38 20.81 -17.58 43.00
N GLN A 39 19.57 -17.06 43.05
CA GLN A 39 18.41 -17.61 43.80
C GLN A 39 17.18 -16.65 43.83
N PRO A 40 15.95 -17.13 44.16
CA PRO A 40 14.74 -16.81 43.40
C PRO A 40 13.69 -15.99 44.17
N SER A 41 12.85 -15.24 43.45
CA SER A 41 11.47 -14.90 43.89
C SER A 41 10.58 -14.33 42.77
N THR A 42 9.52 -15.09 42.46
CA THR A 42 8.11 -14.71 42.23
C THR A 42 7.67 -13.57 41.29
N SER A 43 6.69 -13.94 40.46
CA SER A 43 5.57 -13.16 39.86
C SER A 43 5.83 -12.26 38.65
N GLY A 44 5.12 -12.59 37.55
CA GLY A 44 4.87 -11.69 36.42
C GLY A 44 5.18 -12.32 35.05
N ALA A 45 4.39 -13.31 34.61
CA ALA A 45 4.50 -13.88 33.28
C ALA A 45 4.08 -12.86 32.19
N LYS A 46 4.99 -11.97 31.82
CA LYS A 46 5.00 -11.37 30.48
C LYS A 46 5.72 -12.36 29.58
N GLN A 47 4.98 -13.15 28.82
CA GLN A 47 5.55 -13.96 27.75
C GLN A 47 6.00 -13.01 26.64
N SER A 48 7.30 -12.74 26.62
CA SER A 48 8.02 -12.17 25.49
C SER A 48 7.88 -13.11 24.28
N PRO A 49 7.86 -12.58 23.04
CA PRO A 49 7.85 -13.43 21.85
C PRO A 49 9.08 -14.34 21.87
N VAL A 50 8.82 -15.61 21.55
CA VAL A 50 9.73 -16.75 21.51
C VAL A 50 11.11 -16.36 20.95
N LYS A 51 12.18 -16.82 21.62
CA LYS A 51 13.58 -16.70 21.16
C LYS A 51 13.68 -17.14 19.69
N PRO A 52 14.46 -16.45 18.84
CA PRO A 52 14.54 -16.79 17.43
C PRO A 52 15.35 -18.08 17.27
N ALA A 53 14.66 -19.21 17.12
CA ALA A 53 15.20 -20.25 16.25
C ALA A 53 15.27 -19.62 14.85
N SER A 54 16.43 -19.71 14.20
CA SER A 54 16.78 -19.06 12.93
C SER A 54 16.03 -19.64 11.73
N PHE A 55 14.71 -19.83 11.85
CA PHE A 55 13.89 -20.36 10.78
C PHE A 55 13.43 -19.24 9.87
N SER A 56 14.03 -19.19 8.68
CA SER A 56 13.66 -18.25 7.61
C SER A 56 12.58 -18.86 6.70
N GLY A 57 11.45 -19.27 7.28
CA GLY A 57 10.33 -19.88 6.54
C GLY A 57 8.97 -19.48 7.09
N VAL A 58 7.92 -20.13 6.58
CA VAL A 58 6.54 -19.94 7.03
C VAL A 58 6.25 -20.89 8.18
N LEU A 59 5.77 -20.38 9.31
CA LEU A 59 5.27 -21.24 10.39
C LEU A 59 3.81 -21.59 10.12
N VAL A 60 3.49 -22.87 10.19
CA VAL A 60 2.16 -23.43 9.90
C VAL A 60 1.57 -23.99 11.19
N ASN A 61 0.34 -23.63 11.51
CA ASN A 61 -0.32 -24.16 12.70
C ASN A 61 -0.64 -25.65 12.48
N ASN A 62 -0.45 -26.49 13.49
CA ASN A 62 -0.81 -27.92 13.40
C ASN A 62 -2.29 -28.16 13.03
N LYS A 63 -3.18 -27.19 13.31
CA LYS A 63 -4.59 -27.23 12.87
C LYS A 63 -4.77 -27.20 11.36
N GLN A 64 -3.76 -26.77 10.60
CA GLN A 64 -3.76 -26.74 9.14
C GLN A 64 -3.24 -28.04 8.51
N ARG A 65 -2.95 -29.06 9.32
CA ARG A 65 -2.51 -30.36 8.81
C ARG A 65 -3.56 -30.96 7.88
N GLY A 66 -3.11 -31.36 6.69
CA GLY A 66 -3.98 -31.91 5.65
C GLY A 66 -4.67 -30.86 4.77
N ASN A 67 -4.46 -29.56 5.01
CA ASN A 67 -4.94 -28.52 4.12
C ASN A 67 -4.23 -28.62 2.75
N PRO A 68 -4.98 -28.78 1.63
CA PRO A 68 -4.37 -28.96 0.31
C PRO A 68 -3.49 -27.79 -0.13
N LEU A 69 -3.69 -26.57 0.39
CA LEU A 69 -2.88 -25.41 0.03
C LEU A 69 -1.40 -25.57 0.39
N LEU A 70 -1.07 -26.38 1.39
CA LEU A 70 0.31 -26.66 1.79
C LEU A 70 1.12 -27.30 0.67
N LYS A 71 0.47 -28.07 -0.23
CA LYS A 71 1.13 -28.68 -1.40
C LYS A 71 1.60 -27.64 -2.41
N SER A 72 1.03 -26.45 -2.37
CA SER A 72 1.32 -25.36 -3.29
C SER A 72 2.31 -24.34 -2.71
N ILE A 73 2.77 -24.55 -1.47
CA ILE A 73 3.88 -23.81 -0.87
C ILE A 73 5.16 -24.63 -1.12
N VAL A 74 5.85 -24.29 -2.20
CA VAL A 74 7.03 -24.97 -2.74
C VAL A 74 8.25 -24.05 -2.78
N ASN A 75 8.05 -22.75 -2.99
CA ASN A 75 9.11 -21.75 -3.17
C ASN A 75 9.70 -21.23 -1.85
N VAL A 76 9.06 -21.52 -0.72
CA VAL A 76 9.53 -21.13 0.61
C VAL A 76 9.48 -22.32 1.57
N PRO A 77 10.49 -22.48 2.46
CA PRO A 77 10.44 -23.52 3.48
C PRO A 77 9.31 -23.21 4.47
N TRP A 78 8.68 -24.26 4.99
CA TRP A 78 7.67 -24.13 6.03
C TRP A 78 7.75 -25.28 7.03
N GLU A 79 7.37 -25.02 8.27
CA GLU A 79 7.37 -26.02 9.36
C GLU A 79 6.11 -25.89 10.22
N TYR A 80 5.73 -26.98 10.87
CA TYR A 80 4.62 -26.94 11.83
C TYR A 80 5.06 -26.35 13.17
N SER A 81 4.21 -25.55 13.78
CA SER A 81 4.40 -24.99 15.12
C SER A 81 3.08 -24.96 15.88
N ASP A 82 3.12 -25.39 17.14
CA ASP A 82 1.99 -25.29 18.08
C ASP A 82 1.94 -23.95 18.81
N ASP A 83 3.04 -23.21 18.80
CA ASP A 83 3.22 -21.97 19.56
C ASP A 83 2.67 -20.72 18.84
N ILE A 84 1.96 -20.92 17.71
CA ILE A 84 1.35 -19.83 16.94
C ILE A 84 -0.17 -19.82 17.08
N LEU A 85 -0.73 -18.64 17.29
CA LEU A 85 -2.17 -18.40 17.29
C LEU A 85 -2.80 -18.36 15.89
N PRO A 86 -2.23 -17.66 14.87
CA PRO A 86 -2.76 -17.67 13.52
C PRO A 86 -2.57 -19.03 12.85
N ASP A 87 -3.12 -19.19 11.65
CA ASP A 87 -2.96 -20.42 10.86
C ASP A 87 -1.60 -20.46 10.17
N TYR A 88 -1.10 -19.29 9.77
CA TYR A 88 0.18 -19.11 9.11
C TYR A 88 0.89 -17.85 9.63
N VAL A 89 2.19 -17.95 9.89
CA VAL A 89 3.06 -16.80 10.15
C VAL A 89 4.05 -16.70 9.01
N MET A 90 3.97 -15.61 8.25
CA MET A 90 4.79 -15.39 7.04
C MET A 90 5.95 -14.43 7.29
N GLY A 91 5.98 -13.75 8.43
CA GLY A 91 7.06 -12.85 8.79
C GLY A 91 6.97 -12.42 10.23
N ARG A 92 7.90 -11.57 10.68
CA ARG A 92 7.94 -11.11 12.08
C ARG A 92 6.66 -10.38 12.51
N THR A 93 6.06 -9.61 11.63
CA THR A 93 4.84 -8.81 11.91
C THR A 93 3.65 -9.20 11.05
N THR A 94 3.75 -10.29 10.28
CA THR A 94 2.78 -10.68 9.25
C THR A 94 2.23 -12.08 9.49
N CYS A 95 0.91 -12.19 9.58
CA CYS A 95 0.22 -13.46 9.75
C CYS A 95 -1.02 -13.60 8.86
N ALA A 96 -1.47 -14.84 8.64
CA ALA A 96 -2.74 -15.14 7.99
C ALA A 96 -3.61 -16.10 8.82
N LEU A 97 -4.90 -15.81 8.83
CA LEU A 97 -5.96 -16.76 9.15
C LEU A 97 -6.51 -17.31 7.83
N PHE A 98 -6.73 -18.62 7.77
CA PHE A 98 -7.32 -19.27 6.61
C PHE A 98 -8.78 -19.65 6.87
N LEU A 99 -9.63 -19.36 5.89
CA LEU A 99 -11.05 -19.67 5.94
C LEU A 99 -11.53 -20.14 4.57
N SER A 100 -12.20 -21.28 4.50
CA SER A 100 -13.03 -21.64 3.34
C SER A 100 -14.40 -20.98 3.51
N LEU A 101 -14.95 -20.45 2.42
CA LEU A 101 -16.26 -19.83 2.43
C LEU A 101 -17.38 -20.84 2.75
N ARG A 102 -17.26 -22.07 2.24
CA ARG A 102 -18.14 -23.19 2.59
C ARG A 102 -18.10 -23.48 4.09
N TYR A 103 -16.92 -23.45 4.71
CA TYR A 103 -16.80 -23.64 6.15
C TYR A 103 -17.43 -22.46 6.93
N HIS A 104 -17.25 -21.23 6.46
CA HIS A 104 -17.88 -20.06 7.07
C HIS A 104 -19.41 -20.17 7.08
N MET A 105 -20.01 -20.67 6.00
CA MET A 105 -21.46 -20.90 5.95
C MET A 105 -21.94 -21.95 6.95
N LEU A 106 -21.09 -22.92 7.30
CA LEU A 106 -21.40 -23.94 8.31
C LEU A 106 -21.19 -23.43 9.74
N LYS A 107 -20.14 -22.62 9.97
CA LYS A 107 -19.76 -22.09 11.29
C LYS A 107 -19.40 -20.61 11.20
N PRO A 108 -20.40 -19.70 11.15
CA PRO A 108 -20.15 -18.26 10.98
C PRO A 108 -19.36 -17.66 12.15
N ASP A 109 -19.62 -18.09 13.38
CA ASP A 109 -18.97 -17.56 14.60
C ASP A 109 -17.48 -17.92 14.72
N TYR A 110 -17.02 -18.94 13.99
CA TYR A 110 -15.64 -19.42 14.07
C TYR A 110 -14.64 -18.29 13.81
N ILE A 111 -14.83 -17.54 12.72
CA ILE A 111 -13.85 -16.53 12.32
C ILE A 111 -13.84 -15.33 13.27
N TYR A 112 -15.00 -14.91 13.78
CA TYR A 112 -15.10 -13.82 14.75
C TYR A 112 -14.31 -14.13 16.02
N ASN A 113 -14.43 -15.37 16.52
CA ASN A 113 -13.67 -15.81 17.69
C ASN A 113 -12.17 -15.89 17.40
N ARG A 114 -11.77 -16.39 16.22
CA ARG A 114 -10.35 -16.45 15.81
C ARG A 114 -9.73 -15.06 15.72
N VAL A 115 -10.42 -14.10 15.12
CA VAL A 115 -9.97 -12.71 15.01
C VAL A 115 -9.87 -12.06 16.39
N LYS A 116 -10.85 -12.28 17.27
CA LYS A 116 -10.82 -11.78 18.65
C LYS A 116 -9.63 -12.31 19.43
N SER A 117 -9.34 -13.61 19.33
CA SER A 117 -8.18 -14.23 20.01
C SER A 117 -6.84 -13.79 19.43
N LEU A 118 -6.78 -13.49 18.13
CA LEU A 118 -5.57 -12.96 17.48
C LEU A 118 -5.24 -11.54 17.96
N GLY A 119 -6.27 -10.73 18.22
CA GLY A 119 -6.10 -9.35 18.68
C GLY A 119 -5.24 -8.51 17.75
N LYS A 120 -4.31 -7.72 18.32
CA LYS A 120 -3.35 -6.87 17.61
C LYS A 120 -1.91 -7.38 17.76
N LEU A 121 -1.72 -8.69 17.84
CA LEU A 121 -0.39 -9.30 17.99
C LEU A 121 0.52 -9.14 16.77
N TYR A 122 -0.09 -8.92 15.60
CA TYR A 122 0.59 -8.71 14.32
C TYR A 122 0.13 -7.40 13.71
N GLU A 123 1.05 -6.74 13.00
CA GLU A 123 0.77 -5.49 12.30
C GLU A 123 -0.05 -5.76 11.03
N LEU A 124 0.46 -6.66 10.18
CA LEU A 124 -0.25 -7.10 8.98
C LEU A 124 -1.00 -8.41 9.27
N ARG A 125 -2.32 -8.29 9.41
CA ARG A 125 -3.23 -9.42 9.68
C ARG A 125 -4.07 -9.69 8.45
N ILE A 126 -3.85 -10.85 7.84
CA ILE A 126 -4.52 -11.24 6.61
C ILE A 126 -5.61 -12.26 6.92
N LEU A 127 -6.81 -12.07 6.37
CA LEU A 127 -7.81 -13.12 6.24
C LEU A 127 -7.71 -13.69 4.82
N LEU A 128 -7.11 -14.87 4.69
CA LEU A 128 -7.02 -15.61 3.44
C LEU A 128 -8.29 -16.45 3.26
N LEU A 129 -9.17 -15.98 2.38
CA LEU A 129 -10.49 -16.55 2.15
C LEU A 129 -10.51 -17.34 0.84
N GLN A 130 -10.72 -18.66 0.94
CA GLN A 130 -10.94 -19.52 -0.22
C GLN A 130 -12.41 -19.51 -0.64
N ILE A 131 -12.68 -19.13 -1.89
CA ILE A 131 -14.02 -19.10 -2.49
C ILE A 131 -14.32 -20.46 -3.12
N ASP A 132 -15.02 -21.33 -2.39
CA ASP A 132 -15.37 -22.69 -2.80
C ASP A 132 -16.89 -22.92 -2.88
N VAL A 133 -17.67 -21.83 -3.03
CA VAL A 133 -19.13 -21.82 -3.14
C VAL A 133 -19.56 -21.05 -4.39
N LYS A 134 -20.65 -21.48 -5.04
CA LYS A 134 -21.18 -20.84 -6.27
C LYS A 134 -21.67 -19.41 -6.06
N GLU A 135 -22.29 -19.13 -4.91
CA GLU A 135 -22.88 -17.82 -4.60
C GLU A 135 -22.18 -17.16 -3.39
N PRO A 136 -21.02 -16.51 -3.58
CA PRO A 136 -20.24 -15.98 -2.47
C PRO A 136 -20.70 -14.60 -1.98
N HIS A 137 -21.53 -13.89 -2.73
CA HIS A 137 -21.76 -12.44 -2.58
C HIS A 137 -22.21 -12.01 -1.16
N THR A 138 -23.18 -12.71 -0.57
CA THR A 138 -23.74 -12.33 0.74
C THR A 138 -22.72 -12.54 1.86
N ALA A 139 -22.08 -13.70 1.89
CA ALA A 139 -21.08 -14.03 2.89
C ALA A 139 -19.83 -13.13 2.74
N LEU A 140 -19.40 -12.88 1.50
CA LEU A 140 -18.28 -11.99 1.21
C LEU A 140 -18.57 -10.56 1.70
N LYS A 141 -19.77 -10.02 1.44
CA LYS A 141 -20.18 -8.70 1.94
C LYS A 141 -20.09 -8.61 3.47
N GLN A 142 -20.48 -9.66 4.19
CA GLN A 142 -20.40 -9.70 5.65
C GLN A 142 -18.95 -9.78 6.14
N LEU A 143 -18.15 -10.67 5.55
CA LEU A 143 -16.74 -10.84 5.88
C LEU A 143 -15.92 -9.57 5.58
N THR A 144 -16.18 -8.89 4.47
CA THR A 144 -15.52 -7.61 4.13
C THR A 144 -15.79 -6.54 5.19
N LYS A 145 -17.04 -6.43 5.67
CA LYS A 145 -17.38 -5.50 6.75
C LYS A 145 -16.64 -5.86 8.04
N MET A 146 -16.60 -7.14 8.39
CA MET A 146 -15.88 -7.62 9.58
C MET A 146 -14.39 -7.30 9.47
N CYS A 147 -13.74 -7.61 8.35
CA CYS A 147 -12.32 -7.31 8.13
C CYS A 147 -12.02 -5.82 8.23
N LEU A 148 -12.89 -4.97 7.68
CA LEU A 148 -12.72 -3.51 7.77
C LEU A 148 -12.75 -3.01 9.21
N VAL A 149 -13.73 -3.48 10.01
CA VAL A 149 -13.86 -3.09 11.42
C VAL A 149 -12.71 -3.63 12.28
N ALA A 150 -12.25 -4.84 12.01
CA ALA A 150 -11.19 -5.49 12.77
C ALA A 150 -9.76 -5.14 12.28
N GLU A 151 -9.64 -4.27 11.25
CA GLU A 151 -8.39 -3.86 10.61
C GLU A 151 -7.59 -5.06 10.04
N LEU A 152 -8.28 -5.98 9.35
CA LEU A 152 -7.66 -7.09 8.60
C LEU A 152 -7.69 -6.82 7.09
N THR A 153 -6.66 -7.29 6.40
CA THR A 153 -6.62 -7.34 4.95
C THR A 153 -7.30 -8.62 4.46
N LEU A 154 -8.40 -8.48 3.72
CA LEU A 154 -9.09 -9.62 3.10
C LEU A 154 -8.41 -9.99 1.78
N MET A 155 -7.91 -11.22 1.68
CA MET A 155 -7.31 -11.77 0.47
C MET A 155 -8.16 -12.94 -0.04
N LEU A 156 -8.57 -12.87 -1.30
CA LEU A 156 -9.43 -13.88 -1.93
C LEU A 156 -8.58 -14.85 -2.74
N ALA A 157 -8.93 -16.14 -2.66
CA ALA A 157 -8.37 -17.19 -3.50
C ALA A 157 -9.48 -18.08 -4.05
N TRP A 158 -9.47 -18.38 -5.34
CA TRP A 158 -10.46 -19.23 -5.99
C TRP A 158 -10.10 -20.71 -5.91
N THR A 159 -8.83 -21.02 -5.66
CA THR A 159 -8.34 -22.39 -5.49
C THR A 159 -7.41 -22.49 -4.28
N SER A 160 -7.24 -23.70 -3.76
CA SER A 160 -6.24 -23.94 -2.70
C SER A 160 -4.81 -23.67 -3.19
N GLU A 161 -4.55 -23.83 -4.49
CA GLU A 161 -3.25 -23.56 -5.08
C GLU A 161 -2.92 -22.08 -5.08
N GLU A 162 -3.89 -21.24 -5.45
CA GLU A 162 -3.76 -19.78 -5.38
C GLU A 162 -3.56 -19.33 -3.93
N ALA A 163 -4.28 -19.91 -2.97
CA ALA A 163 -4.11 -19.63 -1.56
C ALA A 163 -2.67 -19.91 -1.08
N GLY A 164 -2.08 -21.05 -1.49
CA GLY A 164 -0.68 -21.38 -1.21
C GLY A 164 0.29 -20.36 -1.81
N LYS A 165 0.13 -20.02 -3.10
CA LYS A 165 0.97 -19.02 -3.79
C LYS A 165 0.90 -17.64 -3.17
N LEU A 166 -0.26 -17.24 -2.62
CA LEU A 166 -0.39 -15.97 -1.90
C LEU A 166 0.46 -15.97 -0.62
N ILE A 167 0.45 -17.06 0.15
CA ILE A 167 1.30 -17.20 1.34
C ILE A 167 2.79 -17.12 0.95
N GLU A 168 3.20 -17.80 -0.12
CA GLU A 168 4.58 -17.69 -0.64
C GLU A 168 4.95 -16.26 -0.99
N THR A 169 4.05 -15.57 -1.69
CA THR A 169 4.28 -14.20 -2.15
C THR A 169 4.48 -13.28 -0.96
N TYR A 170 3.64 -13.37 0.08
CA TYR A 170 3.83 -12.60 1.30
C TYR A 170 5.17 -12.88 1.98
N LYS A 171 5.61 -14.15 2.03
CA LYS A 171 6.92 -14.49 2.61
C LYS A 171 8.08 -13.95 1.78
N ILE A 172 8.05 -14.13 0.46
CA ILE A 172 9.11 -13.68 -0.46
C ILE A 172 9.26 -12.15 -0.44
N PHE A 173 8.16 -11.43 -0.23
CA PHE A 173 8.13 -9.98 -0.20
C PHE A 173 8.40 -9.38 1.19
N GLU A 174 8.63 -10.19 2.23
CA GLU A 174 8.90 -9.70 3.59
C GLU A 174 10.04 -8.67 3.64
N ASN A 175 11.11 -8.88 2.87
CA ASN A 175 12.29 -8.01 2.83
C ASN A 175 12.48 -7.29 1.49
N LYS A 176 11.49 -7.31 0.58
CA LYS A 176 11.60 -6.63 -0.71
C LYS A 176 11.37 -5.13 -0.55
N PRO A 177 12.22 -4.27 -1.16
CA PRO A 177 12.00 -2.84 -1.15
C PRO A 177 10.75 -2.46 -1.99
N PRO A 178 10.18 -1.26 -1.77
CA PRO A 178 8.98 -0.80 -2.48
C PRO A 178 9.23 -0.42 -3.95
N ASP A 179 10.42 -0.64 -4.49
CA ASP A 179 10.84 -0.22 -5.84
C ASP A 179 9.86 -0.64 -6.96
N LEU A 180 9.19 -1.79 -6.79
CA LEU A 180 8.20 -2.29 -7.76
C LEU A 180 6.94 -1.43 -7.84
N ILE A 181 6.59 -0.72 -6.76
CA ILE A 181 5.38 0.10 -6.66
C ILE A 181 5.68 1.61 -6.68
N MET A 182 6.94 1.99 -6.64
CA MET A 182 7.34 3.39 -6.78
C MET A 182 7.12 3.88 -8.20
N GLU A 183 6.77 5.17 -8.32
CA GLU A 183 6.72 5.84 -9.61
C GLU A 183 8.12 5.76 -10.25
N LYS A 184 8.20 5.13 -11.42
CA LYS A 184 9.41 5.17 -12.23
C LYS A 184 9.51 6.58 -12.80
N ALA A 185 10.32 7.43 -12.19
CA ALA A 185 10.64 8.73 -12.74
C ALA A 185 11.12 8.54 -14.19
N GLU A 186 10.43 9.19 -15.13
CA GLU A 186 10.84 9.18 -16.52
C GLU A 186 12.18 9.90 -16.62
N ALA A 187 13.23 9.16 -16.98
CA ALA A 187 14.59 9.68 -16.95
C ALA A 187 14.87 10.75 -18.01
N ASP A 188 14.08 10.78 -19.09
CA ASP A 188 14.33 11.63 -20.25
C ASP A 188 13.29 12.75 -20.36
N ASP A 189 13.75 13.99 -20.56
CA ASP A 189 12.91 15.17 -20.76
C ASP A 189 12.02 15.03 -21.99
N TYR A 190 12.49 14.34 -23.03
CA TYR A 190 11.67 14.01 -24.20
C TYR A 190 10.45 13.17 -23.81
N SER A 191 10.64 12.17 -22.94
CA SER A 191 9.57 11.29 -22.47
C SER A 191 8.56 12.07 -21.63
N LYS A 192 9.03 12.96 -20.74
CA LYS A 192 8.13 13.81 -19.93
C LYS A 192 7.22 14.67 -20.79
N VAL A 193 7.78 15.31 -21.83
CA VAL A 193 6.98 16.16 -22.73
C VAL A 193 6.06 15.32 -23.61
N ALA A 194 6.52 14.17 -24.12
CA ALA A 194 5.67 13.27 -24.89
C ALA A 194 4.48 12.77 -24.06
N ASN A 195 4.72 12.37 -22.82
CA ASN A 195 3.65 11.93 -21.91
C ASN A 195 2.69 13.07 -21.56
N ALA A 196 3.20 14.28 -21.31
CA ALA A 196 2.38 15.47 -21.13
C ALA A 196 1.47 15.74 -22.34
N LEU A 197 2.00 15.65 -23.56
CA LEU A 197 1.21 15.83 -24.79
C LEU A 197 0.13 14.74 -24.94
N THR A 198 0.44 13.49 -24.58
CA THR A 198 -0.53 12.37 -24.67
C THR A 198 -1.64 12.39 -23.61
N THR A 199 -1.57 13.27 -22.61
CA THR A 199 -2.74 13.52 -21.73
C THR A 199 -3.91 14.12 -22.49
N ILE A 200 -3.65 14.76 -23.63
CA ILE A 200 -4.68 15.27 -24.54
C ILE A 200 -5.21 14.09 -25.35
N ARG A 201 -6.48 13.73 -25.13
CA ARG A 201 -7.16 12.57 -25.76
C ARG A 201 -6.96 12.43 -27.28
N ALA A 202 -6.73 13.55 -27.98
CA ALA A 202 -6.52 13.58 -29.42
C ALA A 202 -5.13 13.11 -29.88
N VAL A 203 -4.15 13.16 -28.99
CA VAL A 203 -2.71 13.04 -29.29
C VAL A 203 -2.19 11.70 -28.80
N ASN A 204 -1.74 10.85 -29.72
CA ASN A 204 -1.12 9.57 -29.42
C ASN A 204 0.40 9.73 -29.22
N LYS A 205 1.07 8.67 -28.73
CA LYS A 205 2.54 8.65 -28.58
C LYS A 205 3.28 8.98 -29.88
N THR A 206 2.83 8.43 -30.99
CA THR A 206 3.39 8.71 -32.32
C THR A 206 3.19 10.17 -32.72
N ASP A 207 2.02 10.74 -32.41
CA ASP A 207 1.74 12.15 -32.71
C ASP A 207 2.61 13.08 -31.85
N ALA A 208 2.77 12.78 -30.56
CA ALA A 208 3.64 13.53 -29.67
C ALA A 208 5.10 13.50 -30.14
N ALA A 209 5.57 12.33 -30.61
CA ALA A 209 6.90 12.21 -31.19
C ALA A 209 7.07 13.04 -32.46
N LEU A 210 6.07 13.05 -33.35
CA LEU A 210 6.05 13.86 -34.56
C LEU A 210 6.04 15.36 -34.26
N LEU A 211 5.20 15.80 -33.31
CA LEU A 211 5.13 17.19 -32.86
C LEU A 211 6.47 17.65 -32.29
N LEU A 212 7.10 16.82 -31.44
CA LEU A 212 8.42 17.13 -30.87
C LEU A 212 9.52 17.15 -31.93
N SER A 213 9.48 16.24 -32.91
CA SER A 213 10.46 16.24 -34.01
C SER A 213 10.31 17.45 -34.95
N THR A 214 9.09 17.96 -35.13
CA THR A 214 8.77 19.02 -36.08
C THR A 214 8.95 20.40 -35.46
N PHE A 215 8.48 20.61 -34.23
CA PHE A 215 8.52 21.90 -33.55
C PHE A 215 9.71 22.07 -32.59
N GLY A 216 10.37 20.98 -32.21
CA GLY A 216 11.56 20.96 -31.36
C GLY A 216 11.28 21.21 -29.88
N SER A 217 10.40 22.15 -29.54
CA SER A 217 10.08 22.53 -28.16
C SER A 217 8.58 22.60 -27.90
N LEU A 218 8.18 22.37 -26.64
CA LEU A 218 6.79 22.55 -26.21
C LEU A 218 6.32 24.00 -26.39
N GLU A 219 7.20 24.98 -26.19
CA GLU A 219 6.90 26.39 -26.40
C GLU A 219 6.48 26.65 -27.84
N ASN A 220 7.19 26.08 -28.82
CA ASN A 220 6.87 26.22 -30.23
C ASN A 220 5.53 25.57 -30.57
N ILE A 221 5.22 24.43 -29.96
CA ILE A 221 3.91 23.76 -30.11
C ILE A 221 2.79 24.65 -29.56
N CYS A 222 2.99 25.27 -28.39
CA CYS A 222 1.99 26.15 -27.77
C CYS A 222 1.76 27.45 -28.56
N LYS A 223 2.81 28.01 -29.18
CA LYS A 223 2.70 29.23 -29.99
C LYS A 223 2.25 28.98 -31.43
N ALA A 224 2.22 27.73 -31.87
CA ALA A 224 1.87 27.38 -33.24
C ALA A 224 0.41 27.73 -33.57
N SER A 225 0.18 28.25 -34.78
CA SER A 225 -1.15 28.47 -35.30
C SER A 225 -1.85 27.14 -35.62
N LEU A 226 -3.19 27.15 -35.63
CA LEU A 226 -3.98 25.98 -36.01
C LEU A 226 -3.56 25.43 -37.39
N THR A 227 -3.28 26.30 -38.35
CA THR A 227 -2.84 25.93 -39.71
C THR A 227 -1.47 25.24 -39.68
N THR A 228 -0.55 25.74 -38.86
CA THR A 228 0.80 25.16 -38.74
C THR A 228 0.74 23.78 -38.08
N LEU A 229 -0.09 23.60 -37.06
CA LEU A 229 -0.32 22.29 -36.42
C LEU A 229 -0.94 21.29 -37.39
N ALA A 230 -1.88 21.74 -38.24
CA ALA A 230 -2.52 20.90 -39.25
C ALA A 230 -1.60 20.51 -40.41
N LEU A 231 -0.52 21.27 -40.65
CA LEU A 231 0.46 20.98 -41.69
C LEU A 231 1.47 19.90 -41.28
N CYS A 232 1.45 19.46 -40.01
CA CYS A 232 2.32 18.39 -39.55
C CYS A 232 2.02 17.07 -40.27
N PRO A 233 3.04 16.39 -40.84
CA PRO A 233 2.85 15.17 -41.60
C PRO A 233 2.23 14.08 -40.71
N GLY A 234 1.12 13.49 -41.16
CA GLY A 234 0.40 12.46 -40.42
C GLY A 234 -0.46 12.97 -39.25
N PHE A 235 -0.50 14.27 -39.00
CA PHE A 235 -1.33 14.87 -37.95
C PHE A 235 -2.64 15.39 -38.53
N ALA A 236 -3.76 14.74 -38.18
CA ALA A 236 -5.06 15.07 -38.76
C ALA A 236 -5.59 16.44 -38.31
N GLN A 237 -6.33 17.13 -39.18
CA GLN A 237 -6.96 18.44 -38.93
C GLN A 237 -7.77 18.48 -37.61
N HIS A 238 -8.50 17.40 -37.33
CA HIS A 238 -9.29 17.28 -36.10
C HIS A 238 -8.40 17.24 -34.85
N LYS A 239 -7.25 16.54 -34.91
CA LYS A 239 -6.28 16.50 -33.80
C LYS A 239 -5.65 17.86 -33.57
N ALA A 240 -5.29 18.58 -34.65
CA ALA A 240 -4.78 19.95 -34.58
C ALA A 240 -5.79 20.91 -33.94
N THR A 241 -7.06 20.82 -34.32
CA THR A 241 -8.13 21.64 -33.74
C THR A 241 -8.29 21.35 -32.25
N GLN A 242 -8.32 20.08 -31.87
CA GLN A 242 -8.50 19.68 -30.47
C GLN A 242 -7.29 20.05 -29.61
N LEU A 243 -6.06 19.88 -30.12
CA LEU A 243 -4.83 20.29 -29.46
C LEU A 243 -4.79 21.81 -29.26
N TYR A 244 -5.02 22.58 -30.32
CA TYR A 244 -5.02 24.05 -30.27
C TYR A 244 -6.04 24.58 -29.27
N ASN A 245 -7.28 24.06 -29.33
CA ASN A 245 -8.34 24.43 -28.39
C ASN A 245 -7.97 24.05 -26.96
N THR A 246 -7.34 22.90 -26.72
CA THR A 246 -6.95 22.49 -25.36
C THR A 246 -5.88 23.42 -24.77
N LEU A 247 -4.94 23.88 -25.60
CA LEU A 247 -3.85 24.76 -25.16
C LEU A 247 -4.29 26.23 -24.95
N HIS A 248 -5.28 26.70 -25.71
CA HIS A 248 -5.68 28.12 -25.72
C HIS A 248 -7.03 28.40 -25.02
N LYS A 249 -7.77 27.36 -24.62
CA LYS A 249 -9.04 27.55 -23.91
C LYS A 249 -8.78 28.11 -22.51
N PRO A 250 -9.50 29.18 -22.10
CA PRO A 250 -9.35 29.71 -20.75
C PRO A 250 -9.80 28.68 -19.71
N PHE A 251 -9.05 28.58 -18.61
CA PHE A 251 -9.39 27.69 -17.49
C PHE A 251 -10.72 28.08 -16.82
N LEU A 252 -11.01 29.39 -16.77
CA LEU A 252 -12.24 29.92 -16.21
C LEU A 252 -13.29 30.09 -17.30
N LYS A 253 -14.54 29.74 -16.98
CA LYS A 253 -15.69 30.08 -17.82
C LYS A 253 -15.78 31.60 -17.87
N GLN A 254 -15.55 32.19 -19.03
CA GLN A 254 -15.74 33.63 -19.21
C GLN A 254 -17.21 33.93 -18.91
N LYS A 255 -17.47 34.92 -18.05
CA LYS A 255 -18.83 35.41 -17.82
C LYS A 255 -19.37 35.92 -19.15
N THR A 256 -20.45 35.31 -19.62
CA THR A 256 -21.17 35.78 -20.80
C THR A 256 -21.70 37.18 -20.48
N LYS A 257 -21.39 38.18 -21.30
CA LYS A 257 -21.89 39.57 -21.16
C LYS A 257 -23.44 39.68 -21.20
N GLU A 258 -24.15 38.57 -21.39
CA GLU A 258 -25.60 38.48 -21.38
C GLU A 258 -26.18 38.51 -19.95
N GLU A 259 -25.44 38.12 -18.90
CA GLU A 259 -25.95 38.11 -17.51
C GLU A 259 -25.92 39.50 -16.83
N ASP A 260 -25.03 40.41 -17.25
CA ASP A 260 -24.97 41.77 -16.69
C ASP A 260 -26.07 42.71 -17.25
N SER A 261 -26.82 42.26 -18.27
CA SER A 261 -27.94 43.03 -18.85
C SER A 261 -29.28 42.78 -18.13
N GLN A 262 -29.36 41.77 -17.26
CA GLN A 262 -30.57 41.44 -16.49
C GLN A 262 -30.51 41.93 -15.04
N LEU A 263 -29.38 42.49 -14.57
CA LEU A 263 -29.25 43.05 -13.23
C LEU A 263 -29.47 44.58 -13.16
N ASN A 264 -29.68 45.23 -14.31
CA ASN A 264 -29.92 46.68 -14.43
C ASN A 264 -31.30 47.03 -15.04
N LYS A 265 -32.30 46.17 -14.89
CA LYS A 265 -33.72 46.49 -15.18
C LYS A 265 -34.58 46.26 -13.96
#